data_AF-A0A7V9H175-F1
#
_entry.id   AF-A0A7V9H175-F1
#
_cell.length_a   1.000
_cell.length_b   1.000
_cell.length_c   1.000
_cell.angle_alpha   90.00
_cell.angle_beta   90.00
_cell.angle_gamma   90.00
#
_symmetry.space_group_name_H-M   'P 1'
#
loop_
_entity.id
_entity.type
_entity.pdbx_description
1 polymer ?
#
loop_
_entity_poly.entity_id
_entity_poly.type
_entity_poly.pdbx_seq_one_letter_code
_entity_poly.pdbx_strand_id
1 'polypeptide(L)'
;MEAIRHILVANELVSYRESIAAVLRTSLPNLEVFEADSADLNREVLRLWPGLVICSRVTPLVEEKVPNWIELYPECGPSSTFCVGGERYTKEQVDLSDLLSVVACA
;
A
#
# COMPACT_ATOMS: atom_id res chain seq x y z
N MET A 1 -15.96 -7.11 8.12
CA MET A 1 -14.73 -7.13 7.32
C MET A 1 -15.10 -6.53 5.98
N GLU A 2 -14.72 -5.28 5.74
CA GLU A 2 -14.89 -4.64 4.44
C GLU A 2 -13.84 -5.24 3.52
N ALA A 3 -14.27 -5.96 2.48
CA ALA A 3 -13.36 -6.46 1.46
C ALA A 3 -12.62 -5.28 0.84
N ILE A 4 -11.28 -5.33 0.80
CA ILE A 4 -10.47 -4.35 0.06
C ILE A 4 -11.06 -4.26 -1.35
N ARG A 5 -11.48 -3.07 -1.78
CA ARG A 5 -11.94 -2.81 -3.16
C ARG A 5 -10.94 -1.99 -3.96
N HIS A 6 -10.33 -0.99 -3.31
CA HIS A 6 -9.39 -0.08 -3.93
C HIS A 6 -8.03 -0.18 -3.23
N ILE A 7 -6.99 -0.33 -4.03
CA ILE A 7 -5.59 -0.26 -3.59
C ILE A 7 -4.98 1.01 -4.18
N LEU A 8 -4.27 1.78 -3.37
CA LEU A 8 -3.52 2.96 -3.81
C LEU A 8 -2.03 2.70 -3.65
N VAL A 9 -1.27 2.85 -4.74
CA VAL A 9 0.19 2.73 -4.76
C VAL A 9 0.80 4.13 -4.97
N ALA A 10 1.55 4.62 -3.99
CA ALA A 10 2.11 5.97 -3.96
C ALA A 10 3.58 5.96 -3.51
N ASN A 11 4.38 5.06 -4.07
CA ASN A 11 5.82 5.04 -3.86
C ASN A 11 6.49 6.24 -4.58
N GLU A 12 7.56 6.77 -3.97
CA GLU A 12 8.36 7.87 -4.52
C GLU A 12 9.07 7.46 -5.83
N LEU A 13 9.61 6.25 -5.87
CA LEU A 13 10.26 5.70 -7.05
C LEU A 13 9.20 5.24 -8.07
N VAL A 14 9.12 5.97 -9.19
CA VAL A 14 8.13 5.75 -10.25
C VAL A 14 8.15 4.30 -10.76
N SER A 15 9.32 3.75 -11.08
CA SER A 15 9.42 2.38 -11.60
C SER A 15 8.94 1.32 -10.59
N TYR A 16 9.11 1.57 -9.29
CA TYR A 16 8.60 0.70 -8.24
C TYR A 16 7.07 0.77 -8.15
N ARG A 17 6.51 1.98 -8.16
CA ARG A 17 5.06 2.22 -8.17
C ARG A 17 4.39 1.52 -9.35
N GLU A 18 4.91 1.72 -10.56
CA GLU A 18 4.38 1.13 -11.79
C GLU A 18 4.47 -0.41 -11.76
N SER A 19 5.62 -0.95 -11.31
CA SER A 19 5.83 -2.40 -11.25
C SER A 19 4.89 -3.07 -10.24
N ILE A 20 4.76 -2.51 -9.04
CA ILE A 20 3.85 -3.01 -8.01
C ILE A 20 2.41 -2.94 -8.50
N ALA A 21 1.99 -1.80 -9.05
CA ALA A 21 0.63 -1.63 -9.55
C ALA A 21 0.30 -2.61 -10.69
N ALA A 22 1.22 -2.80 -11.64
CA ALA A 22 1.04 -3.75 -12.75
C ALA A 22 0.86 -5.19 -12.27
N VAL A 23 1.64 -5.61 -11.28
CA VAL A 23 1.53 -6.95 -10.71
C VAL A 23 0.22 -7.10 -9.92
N LEU A 24 -0.15 -6.13 -9.10
CA LEU A 24 -1.41 -6.18 -8.34
C LEU A 24 -2.62 -6.28 -9.28
N ARG A 25 -2.65 -5.51 -10.38
CA ARG A 25 -3.73 -5.60 -11.38
C ARG A 25 -3.82 -6.97 -12.04
N THR A 26 -2.68 -7.61 -12.26
CA THR A 26 -2.61 -8.94 -12.90
C THR A 26 -2.98 -10.06 -11.92
N SER A 27 -2.50 -9.98 -10.68
CA SER A 27 -2.72 -10.99 -9.64
C SER A 27 -4.08 -10.88 -8.96
N LEU A 28 -4.68 -9.68 -8.92
CA LEU A 28 -5.90 -9.37 -8.19
C LEU A 28 -6.92 -8.69 -9.11
N PRO A 29 -7.43 -9.39 -10.13
CA PRO A 29 -8.24 -8.78 -11.19
C PRO A 29 -9.59 -8.20 -10.72
N ASN A 30 -10.02 -8.54 -9.50
CA ASN A 30 -11.28 -8.04 -8.93
C ASN A 30 -11.11 -6.73 -8.15
N LEU A 31 -9.88 -6.22 -8.02
CA LEU A 31 -9.56 -5.02 -7.25
C LEU A 31 -9.16 -3.87 -8.18
N GLU A 32 -9.59 -2.66 -7.83
CA GLU A 32 -9.15 -1.46 -8.56
C GLU A 32 -7.83 -0.97 -7.96
N VAL A 33 -6.81 -0.87 -8.80
CA VAL A 33 -5.47 -0.43 -8.40
C VAL A 33 -5.18 0.95 -8.99
N PHE A 34 -5.04 1.94 -8.12
CA PHE A 34 -4.72 3.31 -8.45
C PHE A 34 -3.25 3.60 -8.17
N GLU A 35 -2.67 4.45 -9.00
CA GLU A 35 -1.33 4.99 -8.80
C GLU A 35 -1.44 6.48 -8.54
N ALA A 36 -0.64 6.99 -7.62
CA ALA A 36 -0.53 8.42 -7.36
C ALA A 36 0.94 8.81 -7.12
N ASP A 37 1.24 10.09 -7.31
CA ASP A 37 2.49 10.61 -6.77
C ASP A 37 2.46 10.53 -5.24
N SER A 38 3.62 10.25 -4.63
CA SER A 38 3.81 10.34 -3.19
C SER A 38 3.35 11.68 -2.59
N ALA A 39 3.52 12.79 -3.33
CA ALA A 39 3.10 14.12 -2.92
C ALA A 39 1.57 14.29 -2.91
N ASP A 40 0.85 13.51 -3.72
CA ASP A 40 -0.61 13.54 -3.82
C ASP A 40 -1.29 12.49 -2.91
N LEU A 41 -0.52 11.67 -2.19
CA LEU A 41 -1.02 10.55 -1.37
C LEU A 41 -2.22 10.94 -0.48
N ASN A 42 -2.10 12.03 0.28
CA ASN A 42 -3.17 12.45 1.19
C ASN A 42 -4.45 12.86 0.46
N ARG A 43 -4.30 13.55 -0.68
CA ARG A 43 -5.42 13.97 -1.52
C ARG A 43 -6.15 12.75 -2.07
N GLU A 44 -5.40 11.78 -2.56
CA GLU A 44 -5.96 10.57 -3.17
C GLU A 44 -6.59 9.63 -2.15
N VAL A 45 -6.04 9.54 -0.93
CA VAL A 45 -6.67 8.83 0.19
C VAL A 45 -8.07 9.39 0.49
N LEU A 46 -8.20 10.71 0.57
CA LEU A 46 -9.50 11.37 0.84
C LEU A 46 -10.49 11.23 -0.32
N ARG A 47 -9.97 11.11 -1.56
CA ARG A 47 -10.80 10.98 -2.77
C ARG A 47 -11.30 9.54 -2.97
N LEU A 48 -10.41 8.57 -2.78
CA LEU A 48 -10.63 7.17 -3.16
C LEU A 48 -11.08 6.28 -2.00
N TRP A 49 -10.81 6.70 -0.75
CA TRP A 49 -11.02 5.89 0.45
C TRP A 49 -10.48 4.46 0.28
N PRO A 50 -9.17 4.31 0.01
CA PRO A 50 -8.58 3.01 -0.28
C PRO A 50 -8.67 2.07 0.92
N GLY A 51 -8.87 0.79 0.66
CA GLY A 51 -8.80 -0.25 1.69
C GLY A 51 -7.37 -0.68 1.99
N LEU A 52 -6.43 -0.38 1.07
CA LEU A 52 -5.00 -0.63 1.22
C LEU A 52 -4.19 0.49 0.55
N VAL A 53 -3.17 1.00 1.25
CA VAL A 53 -2.16 1.90 0.70
C VAL A 53 -0.78 1.23 0.71
N ILE A 54 -0.05 1.32 -0.39
CA ILE A 54 1.37 0.97 -0.47
C ILE A 54 2.14 2.25 -0.79
N CYS A 55 3.05 2.67 0.08
CA CYS A 55 3.74 3.95 -0.06
C CYS A 55 5.18 3.86 0.45
N SER A 56 6.01 4.85 0.08
CA SER A 56 7.39 4.96 0.59
C SER A 56 7.46 5.58 1.98
N ARG A 57 6.45 6.38 2.34
CA ARG A 57 6.33 7.01 3.65
C ARG A 57 4.88 7.10 4.05
N VAL A 58 4.55 6.55 5.21
CA VAL A 58 3.20 6.64 5.77
C VAL A 58 2.98 8.05 6.30
N THR A 59 1.79 8.61 6.06
CA THR A 59 1.39 9.90 6.62
C THR A 59 0.46 9.69 7.80
N PRO A 60 0.34 10.67 8.72
CA PRO A 60 -0.64 10.58 9.81
C PRO A 60 -2.08 10.38 9.31
N LEU A 61 -2.41 10.94 8.14
CA LEU A 61 -3.71 10.74 7.50
C LEU A 61 -3.92 9.28 7.08
N VAL A 62 -2.91 8.64 6.47
CA VAL A 62 -2.97 7.23 6.09
C VAL A 62 -3.16 6.36 7.33
N GLU A 63 -2.38 6.61 8.39
CA GLU A 63 -2.51 5.85 9.65
C GLU A 63 -3.90 5.98 10.29
N GLU A 64 -4.54 7.14 10.17
CA GLU A 64 -5.86 7.40 10.79
C GLU A 64 -7.02 6.88 9.93
N LYS A 65 -6.94 7.00 8.59
CA LYS A 65 -8.09 6.81 7.70
C LYS A 65 -8.07 5.49 6.94
N VAL A 66 -6.91 4.87 6.75
CA VAL A 66 -6.76 3.69 5.91
C VAL A 66 -6.61 2.46 6.81
N PRO A 67 -7.48 1.45 6.66
CA PRO A 67 -7.49 0.30 7.56
C PRO A 67 -6.24 -0.58 7.40
N ASN A 68 -5.66 -0.63 6.20
CA ASN A 68 -4.45 -1.39 5.90
C ASN A 68 -3.44 -0.55 5.13
N TRP A 69 -2.17 -0.64 5.50
CA TRP A 69 -1.11 0.07 4.78
C TRP A 69 0.23 -0.64 4.86
N ILE A 70 1.08 -0.38 3.87
CA ILE A 70 2.45 -0.87 3.77
C ILE A 70 3.34 0.34 3.51
N GLU A 71 4.28 0.57 4.40
CA GLU A 71 5.37 1.53 4.23
C GLU A 71 6.62 0.78 3.79
N LEU A 72 6.95 0.90 2.51
CA LEU A 72 8.08 0.21 1.89
C LEU A 72 9.36 1.01 2.03
N TYR A 73 10.30 0.44 2.77
CA TYR A 73 11.67 0.93 2.94
C TYR A 73 11.73 2.44 3.22
N PRO A 74 11.10 2.92 4.31
CA PRO A 74 11.13 4.34 4.66
C PRO A 74 12.58 4.82 4.77
N GLU A 75 12.85 5.97 4.17
CA GLU A 75 14.18 6.60 4.14
C GLU A 75 15.27 5.68 3.55
N CYS A 76 14.89 4.78 2.63
CA CYS A 76 15.75 3.76 2.04
C CYS A 76 16.35 2.79 3.08
N GLY A 77 15.67 2.60 4.22
CA GLY A 77 16.04 1.65 5.26
C GLY A 77 15.86 0.18 4.85
N PRO A 78 16.33 -0.78 5.66
CA PRO A 78 16.30 -2.21 5.33
C PRO A 78 14.95 -2.90 5.59
N SER A 79 14.07 -2.25 6.35
CA SER A 79 12.80 -2.80 6.81
C SER A 79 11.62 -2.07 6.20
N SER A 80 10.52 -2.77 6.01
CA SER A 80 9.21 -2.19 5.70
C SER A 80 8.25 -2.42 6.86
N THR A 81 7.29 -1.51 7.01
CA THR A 81 6.26 -1.58 8.06
C THR A 81 4.93 -1.93 7.43
N PHE A 82 4.21 -2.86 8.05
CA PHE A 82 2.90 -3.33 7.63
C PHE A 82 1.89 -3.01 8.74
N CYS A 83 0.70 -2.58 8.35
CA CYS A 83 -0.46 -2.49 9.21
C CYS A 83 -1.62 -3.22 8.54
N VAL A 84 -2.09 -4.31 9.14
CA VAL A 84 -3.18 -5.14 8.60
C VAL A 84 -4.18 -5.41 9.70
N GLY A 85 -5.45 -5.06 9.48
CA GLY A 85 -6.49 -5.23 10.50
C GLY A 85 -6.21 -4.51 11.83
N GLY A 86 -5.40 -3.44 11.79
CA GLY A 86 -4.97 -2.69 12.98
C GLY A 86 -3.72 -3.26 13.68
N GLU A 87 -3.22 -4.42 13.29
CA GLU A 87 -1.95 -4.95 13.81
C GLU A 87 -0.77 -4.45 12.99
N ARG A 88 0.27 -3.97 13.69
CA ARG A 88 1.48 -3.43 13.07
C ARG A 88 2.66 -4.39 13.26
N TYR A 89 3.39 -4.66 12.19
CA TYR A 89 4.61 -5.45 12.23
C TYR A 89 5.62 -4.97 11.20
N THR A 90 6.90 -5.29 11.42
CA THR A 90 8.00 -4.93 10.54
C THR A 90 8.58 -6.17 9.87
N LYS A 91 8.99 -6.04 8.62
CA LYS A 91 9.66 -7.11 7.89
C LYS A 91 10.85 -6.57 7.08
N GLU A 92 11.97 -7.26 7.16
CA GLU A 92 13.12 -7.05 6.27
C GLU A 92 12.96 -7.88 4.99
N GLN A 93 13.58 -7.41 3.89
CA GLN A 93 13.59 -8.13 2.60
C GLN A 93 12.17 -8.52 2.14
N VAL A 94 11.30 -7.53 1.98
CA VAL A 94 9.93 -7.73 1.48
C VAL A 94 9.98 -8.25 0.05
N ASP A 95 9.36 -9.40 -0.16
CA ASP A 95 9.14 -9.96 -1.50
C ASP A 95 7.73 -9.64 -2.00
N LEU A 96 7.45 -10.00 -3.26
CA LEU A 96 6.14 -9.77 -3.85
C LEU A 96 5.02 -10.59 -3.17
N SER A 97 5.32 -11.79 -2.70
CA SER A 97 4.33 -12.67 -2.06
C SER A 97 3.86 -12.08 -0.73
N ASP A 98 4.73 -11.36 -0.02
CA ASP A 98 4.37 -10.60 1.17
C ASP A 98 3.33 -9.53 0.87
N LEU A 99 3.53 -8.76 -0.21
CA LEU A 99 2.58 -7.72 -0.62
C LEU A 99 1.21 -8.32 -0.96
N LEU A 100 1.20 -9.46 -1.66
CA LEU A 100 -0.03 -10.16 -2.03
C LEU A 100 -0.76 -10.76 -0.82
N SER A 101 -0.02 -11.23 0.19
CA SER A 101 -0.59 -11.83 1.39
C SER A 101 -1.45 -10.85 2.19
N VAL A 102 -1.09 -9.56 2.20
CA VAL A 102 -1.86 -8.50 2.87
C VAL A 102 -3.26 -8.37 2.28
N VAL A 103 -3.38 -8.54 0.97
CA VAL A 103 -4.67 -8.48 0.29
C VAL A 103 -5.53 -9.72 0.56
N ALA A 104 -4.90 -10.89 0.75
CA ALA A 104 -5.61 -12.12 1.04
C ALA A 104 -6.13 -12.22 2.48
N CYS A 105 -5.50 -11.50 3.43
CA CYS A 105 -5.85 -11.55 4.85
C CYS A 105 -6.87 -10.50 5.30
N ALA A 106 -7.12 -9.45 4.51
CA ALA A 106 -8.01 -8.33 4.82
C ALA A 106 -9.43 -8.54 4.30
#